data_AF-A0A661IMX7-F1
#
_entry.id   AF-A0A661IMX7-F1
#
_cell.length_a   1.000
_cell.length_b   1.000
_cell.length_c   1.000
_cell.angle_alpha   90.00
_cell.angle_beta   90.00
_cell.angle_gamma   90.00
#
_symmetry.space_group_name_H-M   'P 1'
#
loop_
_entity.id
_entity.type
_entity.pdbx_description
1 polymer ?
#
loop_
_entity_poly.entity_id
_entity_poly.type
_entity_poly.pdbx_seq_one_letter_code
_entity_poly.pdbx_strand_id
1 'polypeptide(L)'
;MVTLKEAKEVAKRLIEEIEPEALIVFGSVAREGKGEDLDLLIVTDKEEDTVKKALKPFYHQFAIDYLTVTAKTLDEEFKKGSPFLRLIQREGRALYMKDSLRQWRELALEDFAQARYLFEGGYWRGVCFNAQQAMEKAIKAELLARGWELERIHNIRRLLTITKDYGISVKIEDEDIDFIDAVYRGRYPAEEGLLPLKTPSREDAERALRIAESLLSQLNLL
;
A
#
# COMPACT_ATOMS: atom_id res chain seq x y z
N MET A 1 -11.64 11.15 -25.01
CA MET A 1 -11.10 10.05 -24.20
C MET A 1 -10.69 10.64 -22.88
N VAL A 2 -11.19 10.08 -21.79
CA VAL A 2 -10.80 10.45 -20.43
C VAL A 2 -9.45 9.83 -20.09
N THR A 3 -8.66 10.52 -19.29
CA THR A 3 -7.30 10.14 -18.88
C THR A 3 -7.25 9.90 -17.37
N LEU A 4 -6.20 9.22 -16.91
CA LEU A 4 -5.95 9.04 -15.48
C LEU A 4 -5.77 10.37 -14.73
N LYS A 5 -5.30 11.42 -15.42
CA LYS A 5 -5.19 12.76 -14.85
C LYS A 5 -6.56 13.37 -14.57
N GLU A 6 -7.48 13.30 -15.54
CA GLU A 6 -8.86 13.75 -15.36
C GLU A 6 -9.58 12.90 -14.31
N ALA A 7 -9.31 11.59 -14.24
CA ALA A 7 -9.83 10.73 -13.17
C ALA A 7 -9.39 11.21 -11.77
N LYS A 8 -8.12 11.63 -11.61
CA LYS A 8 -7.62 12.24 -10.36
C LYS A 8 -8.31 13.58 -10.06
N GLU A 9 -8.66 14.37 -11.05
CA GLU A 9 -9.41 15.63 -10.89
C GLU A 9 -10.85 15.38 -10.42
N VAL A 10 -11.53 14.39 -11.00
CA VAL A 10 -12.85 13.92 -10.53
C VAL A 10 -12.76 13.42 -9.09
N ALA A 11 -11.74 12.61 -8.77
CA ALA A 11 -11.54 12.10 -7.42
C ALA A 11 -11.33 13.24 -6.40
N LYS A 12 -10.55 14.28 -6.75
CA LYS A 12 -10.36 15.45 -5.87
C LYS A 12 -11.69 16.11 -5.51
N ARG A 13 -12.57 16.32 -6.49
CA ARG A 13 -13.91 16.87 -6.25
C ARG A 13 -14.74 15.97 -5.34
N LEU A 14 -14.74 14.66 -5.58
CA LEU A 14 -15.48 13.70 -4.75
C LEU A 14 -14.96 13.70 -3.30
N ILE A 15 -13.65 13.79 -3.09
CA ILE A 15 -13.06 13.88 -1.74
C ILE A 15 -13.58 15.12 -1.01
N GLU A 16 -13.59 16.28 -1.67
CA GLU A 16 -14.03 17.55 -1.08
C GLU A 16 -15.54 17.61 -0.80
N GLU A 17 -16.37 17.01 -1.66
CA GLU A 17 -17.83 17.14 -1.59
C GLU A 17 -18.52 16.04 -0.76
N ILE A 18 -17.99 14.82 -0.79
CA ILE A 18 -18.68 13.65 -0.20
C ILE A 18 -17.84 12.88 0.81
N GLU A 19 -16.56 13.21 0.99
CA GLU A 19 -15.63 12.58 1.93
C GLU A 19 -15.75 11.04 1.92
N PRO A 20 -15.55 10.38 0.75
CA PRO A 20 -15.77 8.95 0.62
C PRO A 20 -14.76 8.16 1.47
N GLU A 21 -15.02 6.89 1.69
CA GLU A 21 -14.05 5.98 2.31
C GLU A 21 -12.96 5.55 1.31
N ALA A 22 -13.34 5.30 0.05
CA ALA A 22 -12.41 4.98 -1.01
C ALA A 22 -12.96 5.35 -2.39
N LEU A 23 -12.05 5.66 -3.31
CA LEU A 23 -12.34 5.88 -4.73
C LEU A 23 -11.41 4.99 -5.54
N ILE A 24 -11.97 4.16 -6.40
CA ILE A 24 -11.22 3.22 -7.24
C ILE A 24 -11.65 3.43 -8.68
N VAL A 25 -10.69 3.72 -9.56
CA VAL A 25 -10.93 3.67 -11.01
C VAL A 25 -10.68 2.26 -11.51
N PHE A 26 -11.52 1.76 -12.41
CA PHE A 26 -11.32 0.46 -13.06
C PHE A 26 -11.47 0.58 -14.59
N GLY A 27 -11.50 -0.54 -15.30
CA GLY A 27 -11.71 -0.54 -16.75
C GLY A 27 -10.52 -0.01 -17.56
N SER A 28 -10.82 0.67 -18.66
CA SER A 28 -9.83 1.13 -19.66
C SER A 28 -8.86 2.17 -19.08
N VAL A 29 -9.38 3.18 -18.38
CA VAL A 29 -8.57 4.23 -17.72
C VAL A 29 -7.60 3.64 -16.71
N ALA A 30 -8.03 2.65 -15.92
CA ALA A 30 -7.16 2.00 -14.95
C ALA A 30 -6.08 1.14 -15.62
N ARG A 31 -6.36 0.46 -16.73
CA ARG A 31 -5.38 -0.41 -17.41
C ARG A 31 -4.39 0.37 -18.28
N GLU A 32 -4.91 1.28 -19.09
CA GLU A 32 -4.17 1.94 -20.18
C GLU A 32 -3.84 3.41 -19.88
N GLY A 33 -4.35 3.95 -18.77
CA GLY A 33 -4.19 5.37 -18.40
C GLY A 33 -5.12 6.31 -19.18
N LYS A 34 -5.95 5.77 -20.08
CA LYS A 34 -6.96 6.50 -20.87
C LYS A 34 -8.10 5.57 -21.30
N GLY A 35 -9.27 6.12 -21.56
CA GLY A 35 -10.50 5.38 -21.87
C GLY A 35 -11.54 6.20 -22.62
N GLU A 36 -12.58 5.56 -23.12
CA GLU A 36 -13.74 6.25 -23.72
C GLU A 36 -14.62 6.88 -22.62
N ASP A 37 -14.78 6.14 -21.53
CA ASP A 37 -15.58 6.39 -20.34
C ASP A 37 -14.72 6.28 -19.07
N LEU A 38 -15.25 6.84 -17.98
CA LEU A 38 -14.63 6.78 -16.67
C LEU A 38 -15.44 5.84 -15.75
N ASP A 39 -14.92 4.64 -15.52
CA ASP A 39 -15.46 3.66 -14.58
C ASP A 39 -14.99 3.92 -13.14
N LEU A 40 -15.91 4.19 -12.21
CA LEU A 40 -15.60 4.46 -10.80
C LEU A 40 -16.35 3.54 -9.84
N LEU A 41 -15.63 2.99 -8.86
CA LEU A 41 -16.22 2.45 -7.64
C LEU A 41 -16.02 3.48 -6.52
N ILE A 42 -17.12 3.96 -5.97
CA ILE A 42 -17.17 4.98 -4.92
C ILE A 42 -17.67 4.32 -3.65
N VAL A 43 -16.78 4.16 -2.66
CA VAL A 43 -17.15 3.60 -1.35
C VAL A 43 -17.56 4.75 -0.44
N THR A 44 -18.84 4.85 -0.12
CA THR A 44 -19.40 5.96 0.68
C THR A 44 -20.75 5.60 1.30
N ASP A 45 -21.04 6.19 2.45
CA ASP A 45 -22.38 6.15 3.08
C ASP A 45 -23.29 7.29 2.59
N LYS A 46 -22.80 8.18 1.73
CA LYS A 46 -23.61 9.27 1.17
C LYS A 46 -24.64 8.73 0.18
N GLU A 47 -25.82 9.36 0.16
CA GLU A 47 -26.87 9.04 -0.80
C GLU A 47 -26.43 9.29 -2.25
N GLU A 48 -26.93 8.47 -3.16
CA GLU A 48 -26.57 8.50 -4.59
C GLU A 48 -26.79 9.88 -5.23
N ASP A 49 -27.84 10.61 -4.84
CA ASP A 49 -28.12 11.97 -5.34
C ASP A 49 -27.02 12.97 -4.97
N THR A 50 -26.35 12.78 -3.84
CA THR A 50 -25.22 13.62 -3.42
C THR A 50 -24.01 13.34 -4.30
N VAL A 51 -23.74 12.07 -4.60
CA VAL A 51 -22.67 11.64 -5.50
C VAL A 51 -22.92 12.17 -6.93
N LYS A 52 -24.16 12.05 -7.43
CA LYS A 52 -24.57 12.62 -8.73
C LYS A 52 -24.32 14.12 -8.82
N LYS A 53 -24.65 14.87 -7.77
CA LYS A 53 -24.41 16.32 -7.72
C LYS A 53 -22.91 16.65 -7.77
N ALA A 54 -22.08 15.88 -7.09
CA ALA A 54 -20.62 16.05 -7.10
C ALA A 54 -20.01 15.73 -8.48
N LEU A 55 -20.55 14.75 -9.22
CA LEU A 55 -20.10 14.38 -10.56
C LEU A 55 -20.66 15.28 -11.68
N LYS A 56 -21.77 15.99 -11.43
CA LYS A 56 -22.48 16.81 -12.42
C LYS A 56 -21.59 17.71 -13.29
N PRO A 57 -20.57 18.41 -12.75
CA PRO A 57 -19.70 19.28 -13.55
C PRO A 57 -18.90 18.55 -14.65
N PHE A 58 -18.72 17.23 -14.55
CA PHE A 58 -17.88 16.45 -15.45
C PHE A 58 -18.65 15.72 -16.56
N TYR A 59 -19.97 15.55 -16.43
CA TYR A 59 -20.78 14.84 -17.45
C TYR A 59 -20.76 15.49 -18.83
N HIS A 60 -20.40 16.77 -18.93
CA HIS A 60 -20.24 17.46 -20.21
C HIS A 60 -18.89 17.20 -20.88
N GLN A 61 -17.90 16.65 -20.14
CA GLN A 61 -16.54 16.44 -20.61
C GLN A 61 -16.35 15.02 -21.16
N PHE A 62 -16.89 14.03 -20.46
CA PHE A 62 -16.80 12.61 -20.81
C PHE A 62 -17.90 11.80 -20.11
N ALA A 63 -18.14 10.58 -20.59
CA ALA A 63 -19.04 9.63 -19.94
C ALA A 63 -18.43 9.14 -18.61
N ILE A 64 -19.26 9.01 -17.58
CA ILE A 64 -18.84 8.54 -16.25
C ILE A 64 -19.84 7.49 -15.80
N ASP A 65 -19.36 6.25 -15.70
CA ASP A 65 -20.11 5.13 -15.16
C ASP A 65 -19.58 4.84 -13.76
N TYR A 66 -20.46 4.88 -12.75
CA TYR A 66 -20.03 4.73 -11.37
C TYR A 66 -20.97 3.82 -10.57
N LEU A 67 -20.39 3.14 -9.59
CA LEU A 67 -21.09 2.32 -8.62
C LEU A 67 -20.82 2.87 -7.22
N THR A 68 -21.88 3.15 -6.47
CA THR A 68 -21.81 3.54 -5.06
C THR A 68 -22.10 2.36 -4.17
N VAL A 69 -21.21 2.10 -3.22
CA VAL A 69 -21.37 1.02 -2.23
C VAL A 69 -20.93 1.52 -0.85
N THR A 70 -21.51 0.98 0.21
CA THR A 70 -20.98 1.20 1.57
C THR A 70 -19.85 0.22 1.84
N ALA A 71 -18.96 0.53 2.79
CA ALA A 71 -17.91 -0.41 3.20
C ALA A 71 -18.50 -1.74 3.73
N LYS A 72 -19.64 -1.68 4.41
CA LYS A 72 -20.37 -2.86 4.88
C LYS A 72 -20.83 -3.74 3.71
N THR A 73 -21.48 -3.14 2.70
CA THR A 73 -21.93 -3.89 1.52
C THR A 73 -20.76 -4.48 0.75
N LEU A 74 -19.64 -3.75 0.66
CA LEU A 74 -18.43 -4.24 0.01
C LEU A 74 -17.88 -5.50 0.70
N ASP A 75 -17.82 -5.52 2.03
CA ASP A 75 -17.39 -6.68 2.83
C ASP A 75 -18.34 -7.88 2.67
N GLU A 76 -19.66 -7.63 2.69
CA GLU A 76 -20.67 -8.68 2.45
C GLU A 76 -20.52 -9.32 1.05
N GLU A 77 -20.31 -8.51 0.01
CA GLU A 77 -20.13 -8.99 -1.35
C GLU A 77 -18.77 -9.69 -1.55
N PHE A 78 -17.73 -9.25 -0.84
CA PHE A 78 -16.43 -9.91 -0.84
C PHE A 78 -16.55 -11.34 -0.27
N LYS A 79 -17.26 -11.49 0.85
CA LYS A 79 -17.51 -12.80 1.49
C LYS A 79 -18.31 -13.77 0.63
N LYS A 80 -19.17 -13.25 -0.25
CA LYS A 80 -19.93 -14.05 -1.24
C LYS A 80 -19.10 -14.43 -2.47
N GLY A 81 -17.88 -13.91 -2.60
CA GLY A 81 -17.05 -14.13 -3.78
C GLY A 81 -17.61 -13.45 -5.02
N SER A 82 -18.01 -12.17 -4.91
CA SER A 82 -18.51 -11.39 -6.03
C SER A 82 -17.52 -11.36 -7.22
N PRO A 83 -17.94 -11.76 -8.44
CA PRO A 83 -17.11 -11.64 -9.64
C PRO A 83 -16.69 -10.20 -9.95
N PHE A 84 -17.55 -9.23 -9.63
CA PHE A 84 -17.25 -7.82 -9.81
C PHE A 84 -16.09 -7.39 -8.90
N LEU A 85 -16.09 -7.79 -7.63
CA LEU A 85 -14.97 -7.46 -6.75
C LEU A 85 -13.66 -8.13 -7.16
N ARG A 86 -13.72 -9.34 -7.75
CA ARG A 86 -12.52 -9.94 -8.37
C ARG A 86 -11.98 -9.12 -9.54
N LEU A 87 -12.86 -8.52 -10.35
CA LEU A 87 -12.46 -7.61 -11.42
C LEU A 87 -11.77 -6.37 -10.83
N ILE A 88 -12.37 -5.75 -9.83
CA ILE A 88 -11.80 -4.57 -9.14
C ILE A 88 -10.44 -4.91 -8.51
N GLN A 89 -10.28 -6.08 -7.89
CA GLN A 89 -8.99 -6.51 -7.34
C GLN A 89 -7.92 -6.71 -8.41
N ARG A 90 -8.31 -7.12 -9.63
CA ARG A 90 -7.36 -7.38 -10.72
C ARG A 90 -6.97 -6.13 -11.49
N GLU A 91 -7.92 -5.23 -11.72
CA GLU A 91 -7.79 -4.12 -12.67
C GLU A 91 -7.93 -2.75 -12.03
N GLY A 92 -8.51 -2.68 -10.83
CA GLY A 92 -8.77 -1.44 -10.12
C GLY A 92 -7.49 -0.75 -9.69
N ARG A 93 -7.47 0.58 -9.78
CA ARG A 93 -6.47 1.46 -9.20
C ARG A 93 -7.14 2.38 -8.21
N ALA A 94 -6.71 2.33 -6.95
CA ALA A 94 -7.18 3.26 -5.94
C ALA A 94 -6.72 4.69 -6.31
N LEU A 95 -7.69 5.60 -6.48
CA LEU A 95 -7.45 7.03 -6.60
C LEU A 95 -7.38 7.69 -5.22
N TYR A 96 -8.10 7.14 -4.24
CA TYR A 96 -8.14 7.62 -2.88
C TYR A 96 -8.57 6.53 -1.91
N MET A 97 -8.04 6.56 -0.68
CA MET A 97 -8.50 5.76 0.44
C MET A 97 -8.32 6.57 1.72
N LYS A 98 -9.42 6.73 2.46
CA LYS A 98 -9.46 7.46 3.73
C LYS A 98 -8.55 6.80 4.74
N ASP A 99 -7.84 7.62 5.51
CA ASP A 99 -6.90 7.19 6.56
C ASP A 99 -5.80 6.23 6.07
N SER A 100 -5.50 6.20 4.76
CA SER A 100 -4.49 5.31 4.18
C SER A 100 -3.14 5.41 4.89
N LEU A 101 -2.65 6.61 5.19
CA LEU A 101 -1.40 6.82 5.93
C LEU A 101 -1.41 6.15 7.31
N ARG A 102 -2.51 6.29 8.05
CA ARG A 102 -2.68 5.65 9.36
C ARG A 102 -2.64 4.13 9.21
N GLN A 103 -3.37 3.58 8.23
CA GLN A 103 -3.36 2.13 7.96
C GLN A 103 -1.97 1.62 7.57
N TRP A 104 -1.20 2.35 6.77
CA TRP A 104 0.18 1.98 6.45
C TRP A 104 1.08 1.90 7.69
N ARG A 105 0.93 2.85 8.61
CA ARG A 105 1.65 2.85 9.89
C ARG A 105 1.21 1.71 10.81
N GLU A 106 -0.10 1.46 10.91
CA GLU A 106 -0.66 0.35 11.68
C GLU A 106 -0.18 -1.01 11.15
N LEU A 107 -0.16 -1.21 9.83
CA LEU A 107 0.37 -2.43 9.22
C LEU A 107 1.86 -2.62 9.47
N ALA A 108 2.66 -1.54 9.50
CA ALA A 108 4.07 -1.62 9.83
C ALA A 108 4.30 -2.07 11.30
N LEU A 109 3.50 -1.52 12.22
CA LEU A 109 3.54 -1.90 13.63
C LEU A 109 3.03 -3.33 13.86
N GLU A 110 2.01 -3.75 13.14
CA GLU A 110 1.49 -5.11 13.18
C GLU A 110 2.56 -6.12 12.72
N ASP A 111 3.21 -5.88 11.59
CA ASP A 111 4.31 -6.73 11.11
C ASP A 111 5.44 -6.81 12.14
N PHE A 112 5.81 -5.69 12.78
CA PHE A 112 6.85 -5.69 13.82
C PHE A 112 6.42 -6.49 15.06
N ALA A 113 5.17 -6.36 15.50
CA ALA A 113 4.62 -7.16 16.59
C ALA A 113 4.59 -8.67 16.25
N GLN A 114 4.22 -9.02 15.01
CA GLN A 114 4.28 -10.40 14.51
C GLN A 114 5.71 -10.92 14.50
N ALA A 115 6.69 -10.11 14.08
CA ALA A 115 8.10 -10.48 14.11
C ALA A 115 8.57 -10.83 15.53
N ARG A 116 8.17 -10.03 16.53
CA ARG A 116 8.46 -10.31 17.95
C ARG A 116 7.81 -11.59 18.44
N TYR A 117 6.54 -11.82 18.10
CA TYR A 117 5.82 -13.04 18.47
C TYR A 117 6.47 -14.30 17.85
N LEU A 118 6.88 -14.24 16.58
CA LEU A 118 7.56 -15.33 15.90
C LEU A 118 8.95 -15.64 16.49
N PHE A 119 9.60 -14.63 17.08
CA PHE A 119 10.89 -14.80 17.75
C PHE A 119 10.74 -15.66 19.01
N GLU A 120 9.68 -15.46 19.78
CA GLU A 120 9.35 -16.30 20.94
C GLU A 120 9.08 -17.76 20.52
N GLY A 121 8.43 -17.95 19.37
CA GLY A 121 8.14 -19.27 18.80
C GLY A 121 9.30 -19.96 18.08
N GLY A 122 10.46 -19.32 17.94
CA GLY A 122 11.62 -19.91 17.27
C GLY A 122 11.59 -19.87 15.74
N TYR A 123 10.69 -19.08 15.15
CA TYR A 123 10.46 -19.04 13.70
C TYR A 123 11.32 -17.98 13.00
N TRP A 124 12.64 -18.15 13.03
CA TRP A 124 13.64 -17.15 12.60
C TRP A 124 13.40 -16.58 11.21
N ARG A 125 13.06 -17.43 10.22
CA ARG A 125 12.74 -16.97 8.86
C ARG A 125 11.54 -16.01 8.85
N GLY A 126 10.51 -16.33 9.64
CA GLY A 126 9.32 -15.50 9.79
C GLY A 126 9.63 -14.19 10.50
N VAL A 127 10.53 -14.20 11.49
CA VAL A 127 11.00 -12.97 12.16
C VAL A 127 11.65 -12.03 11.15
N CYS A 128 12.64 -12.51 10.40
CA CYS A 128 13.38 -11.67 9.47
C CYS A 128 12.46 -11.14 8.34
N PHE A 129 11.52 -11.96 7.84
CA PHE A 129 10.54 -11.53 6.84
C PHE A 129 9.63 -10.41 7.37
N ASN A 130 9.03 -10.61 8.55
CA ASN A 130 8.12 -9.60 9.11
C ASN A 130 8.86 -8.32 9.54
N ALA A 131 10.11 -8.43 9.99
CA ALA A 131 10.96 -7.27 10.26
C ALA A 131 11.20 -6.43 9.00
N GLN A 132 11.52 -7.08 7.86
CA GLN A 132 11.68 -6.36 6.59
C GLN A 132 10.37 -5.72 6.13
N GLN A 133 9.24 -6.44 6.24
CA GLN A 133 7.93 -5.93 5.86
C GLN A 133 7.52 -4.71 6.70
N ALA A 134 7.78 -4.75 8.02
CA ALA A 134 7.59 -3.61 8.90
C ALA A 134 8.38 -2.38 8.45
N MET A 135 9.67 -2.55 8.13
CA MET A 135 10.52 -1.48 7.62
C MET A 135 10.01 -0.92 6.27
N GLU A 136 9.66 -1.80 5.32
CA GLU A 136 9.14 -1.41 4.01
C GLU A 136 7.88 -0.56 4.13
N LYS A 137 6.89 -1.03 4.92
CA LYS A 137 5.63 -0.33 5.12
C LYS A 137 5.81 0.99 5.86
N ALA A 138 6.68 1.04 6.87
CA ALA A 138 7.00 2.26 7.61
C ALA A 138 7.62 3.34 6.70
N ILE A 139 8.62 2.97 5.88
CA ILE A 139 9.24 3.91 4.94
C ILE A 139 8.21 4.40 3.91
N LYS A 140 7.38 3.50 3.37
CA LYS A 140 6.33 3.87 2.41
C LYS A 140 5.30 4.81 3.04
N ALA A 141 4.91 4.60 4.29
CA ALA A 141 4.01 5.50 5.00
C ALA A 141 4.58 6.93 5.05
N GLU A 142 5.87 7.06 5.35
CA GLU A 142 6.56 8.35 5.45
C GLU A 142 6.79 9.04 4.11
N LEU A 143 6.99 8.27 3.04
CA LEU A 143 7.04 8.78 1.67
C LEU A 143 5.66 9.27 1.22
N LEU A 144 4.61 8.47 1.45
CA LEU A 144 3.23 8.82 1.11
C LEU A 144 2.78 10.08 1.85
N ALA A 145 3.17 10.24 3.12
CA ALA A 145 2.88 11.44 3.91
C ALA A 145 3.49 12.71 3.32
N ARG A 146 4.53 12.58 2.48
CA ARG A 146 5.21 13.68 1.78
C ARG A 146 4.83 13.77 0.30
N GLY A 147 3.74 13.12 -0.11
CA GLY A 147 3.20 13.21 -1.46
C GLY A 147 3.92 12.35 -2.50
N TRP A 148 4.68 11.34 -2.09
CA TRP A 148 5.18 10.32 -3.00
C TRP A 148 4.03 9.50 -3.60
N GLU A 149 4.12 9.14 -4.87
CA GLU A 149 3.19 8.20 -5.49
C GLU A 149 3.66 6.76 -5.24
N LEU A 150 2.78 5.90 -4.72
CA LEU A 150 3.14 4.53 -4.37
C LEU A 150 3.66 3.75 -5.57
N GLU A 151 4.94 3.37 -5.56
CA GLU A 151 5.52 2.44 -6.51
C GLU A 151 5.68 1.03 -5.93
N ARG A 152 5.66 0.02 -6.80
CA ARG A 152 5.89 -1.38 -6.44
C ARG A 152 7.39 -1.65 -6.25
N ILE A 153 7.94 -1.14 -5.16
CA ILE A 153 9.34 -1.32 -4.74
C ILE A 153 9.36 -2.10 -3.43
N HIS A 154 10.19 -3.13 -3.34
CA HIS A 154 10.37 -3.95 -2.13
C HIS A 154 11.79 -3.90 -1.55
N ASN A 155 12.70 -3.23 -2.26
CA ASN A 155 14.10 -3.11 -1.86
C ASN A 155 14.27 -1.91 -0.92
N ILE A 156 14.76 -2.16 0.30
CA ILE A 156 14.93 -1.14 1.34
C ILE A 156 15.97 -0.11 0.90
N ARG A 157 17.09 -0.52 0.29
CA ARG A 157 18.11 0.41 -0.22
C ARG A 157 17.53 1.44 -1.19
N ARG A 158 16.70 0.99 -2.14
CA ARG A 158 16.04 1.88 -3.10
C ARG A 158 15.03 2.81 -2.42
N LEU A 159 14.23 2.30 -1.48
CA LEU A 159 13.30 3.14 -0.72
C LEU A 159 14.03 4.22 0.07
N LEU A 160 15.11 3.88 0.79
CA LEU A 160 15.97 4.83 1.51
C LEU A 160 16.69 5.83 0.61
N THR A 161 16.89 5.50 -0.66
CA THR A 161 17.40 6.47 -1.63
C THR A 161 16.32 7.50 -1.96
N ILE A 162 15.10 7.04 -2.26
CA ILE A 162 13.95 7.92 -2.53
C ILE A 162 13.66 8.80 -1.31
N THR A 163 13.76 8.27 -0.10
CA THR A 163 13.51 9.07 1.10
C THR A 163 14.38 10.32 1.21
N LYS A 164 15.61 10.31 0.66
CA LYS A 164 16.48 11.49 0.64
C LYS A 164 15.89 12.62 -0.21
N ASP A 165 15.29 12.28 -1.34
CA ASP A 165 14.63 13.25 -2.24
C ASP A 165 13.41 13.90 -1.57
N TYR A 166 12.80 13.21 -0.61
CA TYR A 166 11.68 13.70 0.20
C TYR A 166 12.13 14.29 1.55
N GLY A 167 13.42 14.49 1.79
CA GLY A 167 13.93 15.11 3.02
C GLY A 167 13.72 14.28 4.29
N ILE A 168 13.58 12.95 4.16
CA ILE A 168 13.53 12.01 5.29
C ILE A 168 14.95 11.51 5.52
N SER A 169 15.46 11.71 6.74
CA SER A 169 16.77 11.21 7.13
C SER A 169 16.61 10.00 8.05
N VAL A 170 16.89 8.81 7.53
CA VAL A 170 16.99 7.57 8.30
C VAL A 170 18.44 7.10 8.27
N LYS A 171 18.99 6.77 9.43
CA LYS A 171 20.36 6.29 9.60
C LYS A 171 20.35 4.78 9.83
N ILE A 172 20.82 4.04 8.82
CA ILE A 172 21.03 2.60 8.87
C ILE A 172 22.36 2.33 8.17
N GLU A 173 23.18 1.47 8.75
CA GLU A 173 24.46 1.06 8.17
C GLU A 173 24.23 0.27 6.87
N ASP A 174 25.11 0.43 5.88
CA ASP A 174 24.96 -0.23 4.58
C ASP A 174 24.93 -1.76 4.70
N GLU A 175 25.69 -2.32 5.64
CA GLU A 175 25.72 -3.76 5.92
C GLU A 175 24.38 -4.29 6.47
N ASP A 176 23.65 -3.47 7.23
CA ASP A 176 22.33 -3.82 7.76
C ASP A 176 21.26 -3.76 6.67
N ILE A 177 21.36 -2.79 5.76
CA ILE A 177 20.48 -2.70 4.58
C ILE A 177 20.66 -3.93 3.70
N ASP A 178 21.90 -4.30 3.39
CA ASP A 178 22.20 -5.46 2.54
C ASP A 178 21.73 -6.76 3.18
N PHE A 179 21.88 -6.89 4.50
CA PHE A 179 21.36 -8.02 5.26
C PHE A 179 19.83 -8.15 5.14
N ILE A 180 19.09 -7.06 5.37
CA ILE A 180 17.62 -7.06 5.31
C ILE A 180 17.12 -7.35 3.88
N ASP A 181 17.75 -6.76 2.85
CA ASP A 181 17.39 -7.00 1.45
C ASP A 181 17.76 -8.41 0.97
N ALA A 182 18.79 -9.03 1.56
CA ALA A 182 19.15 -10.42 1.29
C ALA A 182 18.12 -11.39 1.90
N VAL A 183 17.67 -11.14 3.13
CA VAL A 183 16.61 -11.91 3.79
C VAL A 183 15.34 -11.97 2.94
N TYR A 184 14.93 -10.84 2.35
CA TYR A 184 13.73 -10.78 1.50
C TYR A 184 13.81 -11.67 0.25
N ARG A 185 15.02 -11.84 -0.30
CA ARG A 185 15.30 -12.72 -1.45
C ARG A 185 15.51 -14.19 -1.05
N GLY A 186 15.57 -14.51 0.24
CA GLY A 186 15.68 -15.90 0.71
C GLY A 186 14.33 -16.63 0.81
N ARG A 187 13.29 -16.21 0.09
CA ARG A 187 11.91 -16.71 0.29
C ARG A 187 11.59 -17.99 -0.47
N TYR A 188 12.33 -18.30 -1.53
CA TYR A 188 12.10 -19.49 -2.35
C TYR A 188 13.31 -20.42 -2.33
N PRO A 189 13.10 -21.76 -2.32
CA PRO A 189 14.19 -22.74 -2.38
C PRO A 189 15.13 -22.59 -3.59
N ALA A 190 14.68 -21.97 -4.68
CA ALA A 190 15.52 -21.68 -5.85
C ALA A 190 16.38 -20.41 -5.68
N GLU A 191 15.98 -19.48 -4.81
CA GLU A 191 16.74 -18.26 -4.48
C GLU A 191 17.73 -18.51 -3.32
N GLU A 192 17.57 -19.63 -2.59
CA GLU A 192 18.53 -20.13 -1.58
C GLU A 192 19.94 -20.41 -2.15
N GLY A 193 20.12 -20.40 -3.48
CA GLY A 193 21.37 -20.72 -4.18
C GLY A 193 22.46 -19.64 -4.23
N LEU A 194 22.23 -18.41 -3.74
CA LEU A 194 23.19 -17.30 -3.86
C LEU A 194 23.86 -16.83 -2.54
N LEU A 195 23.62 -17.56 -1.44
CA LEU A 195 24.10 -17.32 -0.06
C LEU A 195 23.23 -16.35 0.79
N PRO A 196 23.03 -16.66 2.09
CA PRO A 196 23.43 -17.90 2.78
C PRO A 196 22.46 -19.04 2.43
N LEU A 197 23.02 -20.20 2.07
CA LEU A 197 22.32 -21.50 1.90
C LEU A 197 21.69 -22.04 3.21
N LYS A 198 21.62 -21.21 4.25
CA LYS A 198 21.19 -21.60 5.59
C LYS A 198 19.97 -20.78 5.97
N THR A 199 18.99 -21.47 6.55
CA THR A 199 17.90 -20.83 7.29
C THR A 199 18.47 -19.79 8.26
N PRO A 200 17.85 -18.60 8.38
CA PRO A 200 18.26 -17.60 9.37
C PRO A 200 18.41 -18.22 10.76
N SER A 201 19.47 -17.84 11.46
CA SER A 201 19.71 -18.23 12.84
C SER A 201 18.92 -17.33 13.80
N ARG A 202 18.94 -17.68 15.09
CA ARG A 202 18.40 -16.80 16.14
C ARG A 202 19.11 -15.44 16.16
N GLU A 203 20.42 -15.42 15.93
CA GLU A 203 21.22 -14.18 15.91
C GLU A 203 20.83 -13.28 14.73
N ASP A 204 20.57 -13.88 13.56
CA ASP A 204 20.05 -13.16 12.39
C ASP A 204 18.66 -12.57 12.67
N ALA A 205 17.78 -13.35 13.29
CA ALA A 205 16.44 -12.89 13.68
C ALA A 205 16.50 -11.74 14.69
N GLU A 206 17.41 -11.83 15.66
CA GLU A 206 17.62 -10.78 16.65
C GLU A 206 18.19 -9.51 16.00
N ARG A 207 19.15 -9.67 15.08
CA ARG A 207 19.68 -8.56 14.27
C ARG A 207 18.58 -7.89 13.47
N ALA A 208 17.72 -8.65 12.79
CA ALA A 208 16.61 -8.12 12.01
C ALA A 208 15.62 -7.31 12.87
N LEU A 209 15.27 -7.82 14.06
CA LEU A 209 14.42 -7.09 15.01
C LEU A 209 15.05 -5.78 15.46
N ARG A 210 16.34 -5.78 15.83
CA ARG A 210 17.05 -4.56 16.26
C ARG A 210 17.08 -3.50 15.16
N ILE A 211 17.34 -3.90 13.91
CA ILE A 211 17.36 -2.97 12.77
C ILE A 211 15.96 -2.39 12.55
N ALA A 212 14.92 -3.23 12.54
CA ALA A 212 13.54 -2.79 12.34
C ALA A 212 13.08 -1.86 13.46
N GLU A 213 13.36 -2.19 14.72
CA GLU A 213 13.06 -1.36 15.89
C GLU A 213 13.73 0.02 15.79
N SER A 214 15.03 0.04 15.47
CA SER A 214 15.78 1.29 15.27
C SER A 214 15.17 2.17 14.18
N LEU A 215 14.81 1.59 13.03
CA LEU A 215 14.15 2.33 11.95
C LEU A 215 12.79 2.89 12.41
N LEU A 216 11.96 2.06 13.04
CA LEU A 216 10.62 2.44 13.47
C LEU A 216 10.67 3.58 14.50
N SER A 217 11.60 3.53 15.45
CA SER A 217 11.83 4.62 16.41
C SER A 217 12.33 5.90 15.74
N GLN A 218 13.24 5.80 14.75
CA GLN A 218 13.67 6.97 13.97
C GLN A 218 12.53 7.64 13.19
N LEU A 219 11.52 6.86 12.80
CA LEU A 219 10.31 7.35 12.14
C LEU A 219 9.18 7.74 13.12
N ASN A 220 9.44 7.71 14.44
CA ASN A 220 8.47 8.01 15.51
C ASN A 220 7.22 7.11 15.47
N LEU A 221 7.39 5.83 15.13
CA LEU A 221 6.33 4.81 15.16
C LEU A 221 6.31 4.02 16.47
N LEU A 222 7.46 3.92 17.13
CA LEU A 222 7.68 3.32 18.45
C LEU A 222 8.29 4.36 19.38
#